data_AF-W4VP76-F1
#
_entry.id   AF-W4VP76-F1
#
_cell.length_a   1.000
_cell.length_b   1.000
_cell.length_c   1.000
_cell.angle_alpha   90.00
_cell.angle_beta   90.00
_cell.angle_gamma   90.00
#
_symmetry.space_group_name_H-M   'P 1'
#
loop_
_entity.id
_entity.type
_entity.pdbx_description
1 polymer ?
#
loop_
_entity_poly.entity_id
_entity_poly.type
_entity_poly.pdbx_seq_one_letter_code
_entity_poly.pdbx_strand_id
1 'polypeptide(L)'
;MAEFHGYRITSPYGYRTHPIRGGTREFHAGVDLAKTHKSPIYAFTQGTVIYAGLGKNGTGLGGYGNVVLIRDNNNRAQLYAHLDSAAVTKGRVVKKGQNIGYQGRTGFVTGSHLHYEIRKKVEITPPYGYRSNKQTSTVNPIAYLNQFKNSEYLKDGDQGNAVKKLQSQLVKLGFRLDRFGQDGIFEKETEKAVKAFQVSQNIKADGTVSPVTSSKLEKASTLVANYRGLIKRGSKGEIVRIIQRKVGTKVDGIFGPKTENAVKHYQQRHNLKVDGIVGPKTWQQLF
;
A
#
# COMPACT_ATOMS: atom_id res chain seq x y z
N MET A 1 0.78 -18.39 -10.01
CA MET A 1 -0.07 -17.51 -10.85
C MET A 1 -1.46 -17.42 -10.22
N ALA A 2 -1.69 -16.44 -9.33
CA ALA A 2 -2.85 -16.44 -8.44
C ALA A 2 -3.36 -15.02 -8.16
N GLU A 3 -4.01 -14.34 -9.10
CA GLU A 3 -4.53 -12.98 -8.83
C GLU A 3 -6.01 -12.79 -9.11
N PHE A 4 -6.54 -13.43 -10.15
CA PHE A 4 -7.96 -13.42 -10.44
C PHE A 4 -8.48 -14.86 -10.51
N HIS A 5 -8.43 -15.59 -9.39
CA HIS A 5 -8.83 -17.01 -9.37
C HIS A 5 -10.21 -17.22 -10.02
N GLY A 6 -10.23 -18.08 -11.02
CA GLY A 6 -11.39 -18.41 -11.84
C GLY A 6 -11.74 -17.43 -12.95
N TYR A 7 -11.04 -16.30 -13.11
CA TYR A 7 -11.25 -15.39 -14.24
C TYR A 7 -10.23 -15.66 -15.34
N ARG A 8 -10.69 -15.52 -16.60
CA ARG A 8 -9.81 -15.36 -17.75
C ARG A 8 -9.56 -13.87 -17.98
N ILE A 9 -8.31 -13.45 -18.08
CA ILE A 9 -7.97 -12.08 -18.50
C ILE A 9 -8.26 -11.98 -19.99
N THR A 10 -9.17 -11.08 -20.38
CA THR A 10 -9.52 -10.84 -21.79
C THR A 10 -8.83 -9.61 -22.36
N SER A 11 -8.49 -8.62 -21.53
CA SER A 11 -7.68 -7.47 -21.94
C SER A 11 -6.83 -6.96 -20.78
N PRO A 12 -5.49 -6.85 -20.94
CA PRO A 12 -4.60 -6.37 -19.89
C PRO A 12 -4.61 -4.84 -19.78
N TYR A 13 -4.07 -4.34 -18.67
CA TYR A 13 -3.80 -2.93 -18.45
C TYR A 13 -2.68 -2.41 -19.37
N GLY A 14 -2.83 -1.18 -19.87
CA GLY A 14 -1.80 -0.50 -20.67
C GLY A 14 -2.23 -0.17 -22.10
N TYR A 15 -1.25 0.17 -22.94
CA TYR A 15 -1.51 0.51 -24.34
C TYR A 15 -1.91 -0.73 -25.14
N ARG A 16 -3.01 -0.60 -25.87
CA ARG A 16 -3.52 -1.62 -26.80
C ARG A 16 -3.89 -0.98 -28.14
N THR A 17 -3.91 -1.78 -29.20
CA THR A 17 -4.48 -1.36 -30.49
C THR A 17 -5.99 -1.21 -30.34
N HIS A 18 -6.55 -0.08 -30.79
CA HIS A 18 -7.98 0.19 -30.68
C HIS A 18 -8.79 -0.89 -31.42
N PRO A 19 -9.73 -1.58 -30.76
CA PRO A 19 -10.36 -2.79 -31.29
C PRO A 19 -11.28 -2.57 -32.51
N ILE A 20 -11.65 -1.32 -32.81
CA ILE A 20 -12.61 -0.96 -33.88
C ILE A 20 -11.99 -0.07 -34.98
N ARG A 21 -10.85 0.60 -34.73
CA ARG A 21 -10.28 1.64 -35.62
C ARG A 21 -8.80 1.39 -35.85
N GLY A 22 -8.47 0.21 -36.39
CA GLY A 22 -7.10 -0.27 -36.56
C GLY A 22 -6.11 0.85 -36.88
N GLY A 23 -5.17 1.12 -35.97
CA GLY A 23 -4.14 2.16 -36.12
C GLY A 23 -4.00 3.12 -34.93
N THR A 24 -4.99 3.26 -34.05
CA THR A 24 -4.88 4.13 -32.86
C THR A 24 -4.52 3.33 -31.60
N ARG A 25 -3.54 3.82 -30.82
CA ARG A 25 -3.22 3.27 -29.49
C ARG A 25 -4.19 3.83 -28.46
N GLU A 26 -4.96 2.97 -27.80
CA GLU A 26 -5.78 3.34 -26.65
C GLU A 26 -5.11 2.87 -25.36
N PHE A 27 -5.12 3.71 -24.32
CA PHE A 27 -4.70 3.31 -22.99
C PHE A 27 -5.87 2.67 -22.22
N HIS A 28 -5.75 1.37 -21.93
CA HIS A 28 -6.68 0.64 -21.10
C HIS A 28 -6.37 0.88 -19.61
N ALA A 29 -7.26 1.61 -18.93
CA ALA A 29 -7.12 2.06 -17.54
C ALA A 29 -7.30 0.95 -16.49
N GLY A 30 -7.75 -0.24 -16.92
CA GLY A 30 -8.08 -1.36 -16.05
C GLY A 30 -7.62 -2.68 -16.64
N VAL A 31 -8.18 -3.76 -16.13
CA VAL A 31 -8.08 -5.11 -16.67
C VAL A 31 -9.48 -5.64 -16.90
N ASP A 32 -9.69 -6.27 -18.06
CA ASP A 32 -10.95 -6.91 -18.40
C ASP A 32 -10.84 -8.40 -18.04
N LEU A 33 -11.79 -8.86 -17.24
CA LEU A 33 -11.83 -10.18 -16.65
C LEU A 33 -13.14 -10.86 -16.99
N ALA A 34 -13.09 -12.08 -17.51
CA ALA A 34 -14.28 -12.83 -17.87
C ALA A 34 -14.43 -14.10 -17.03
N LYS A 35 -15.65 -14.30 -16.54
CA LYS A 35 -16.27 -15.53 -16.04
C LYS A 35 -17.59 -15.75 -16.77
N THR A 36 -18.36 -16.75 -16.35
CA THR A 36 -19.74 -16.94 -16.79
C THR A 36 -20.59 -15.71 -16.43
N HIS A 37 -21.45 -15.27 -17.34
CA HIS A 37 -22.40 -14.19 -17.09
C HIS A 37 -23.18 -14.40 -15.78
N LYS A 38 -23.43 -13.34 -15.01
CA LYS A 38 -24.02 -13.35 -13.66
C LYS A 38 -23.26 -14.13 -12.59
N SER A 39 -22.02 -14.55 -12.85
CA SER A 39 -21.16 -15.10 -11.79
C SER A 39 -20.90 -14.05 -10.71
N PRO A 40 -20.79 -14.45 -9.43
CA PRO A 40 -20.50 -13.52 -8.36
C PRO A 40 -19.12 -12.86 -8.55
N ILE A 41 -19.10 -11.54 -8.34
CA ILE A 41 -17.91 -10.71 -8.33
C ILE A 41 -17.54 -10.47 -6.87
N TYR A 42 -16.36 -10.92 -6.49
CA TYR A 42 -15.82 -10.75 -5.15
C TYR A 42 -14.87 -9.55 -5.09
N ALA A 43 -14.88 -8.83 -3.97
CA ALA A 43 -13.96 -7.72 -3.75
C ALA A 43 -12.51 -8.23 -3.72
N PHE A 44 -11.64 -7.68 -4.57
CA PHE A 44 -10.21 -8.00 -4.60
C PHE A 44 -9.42 -7.37 -3.45
N THR A 45 -9.95 -6.31 -2.87
CA THR A 45 -9.42 -5.64 -1.68
C THR A 45 -10.53 -5.40 -0.67
N GLN A 46 -10.17 -5.27 0.60
CA GLN A 46 -11.11 -4.77 1.61
C GLN A 46 -11.19 -3.24 1.55
N GLY A 47 -12.32 -2.67 1.96
CA GLY A 47 -12.49 -1.22 1.98
C GLY A 47 -13.93 -0.80 2.26
N THR A 48 -14.24 0.47 1.97
CA THR A 48 -15.58 1.04 2.10
C THR A 48 -16.17 1.29 0.73
N VAL A 49 -17.39 0.81 0.48
CA VAL A 49 -18.14 1.12 -0.74
C VAL A 49 -18.49 2.61 -0.74
N ILE A 50 -17.99 3.36 -1.71
CA ILE A 50 -18.25 4.80 -1.86
C ILE A 50 -19.26 5.09 -2.97
N TYR A 51 -19.52 4.12 -3.86
CA TYR A 51 -20.57 4.15 -4.86
C TYR A 51 -21.03 2.73 -5.20
N ALA A 52 -22.34 2.53 -5.39
CA ALA A 52 -22.91 1.30 -5.92
C ALA A 52 -24.17 1.62 -6.73
N GLY A 53 -24.23 1.21 -8.00
CA GLY A 53 -25.36 1.48 -8.89
C GLY A 53 -24.94 1.94 -10.29
N LEU A 54 -25.90 2.46 -11.06
CA LEU A 54 -25.66 2.92 -12.43
C LEU A 54 -24.73 4.14 -12.46
N GLY A 55 -23.60 4.02 -13.17
CA GLY A 55 -22.64 5.09 -13.34
C GLY A 55 -23.21 6.30 -14.11
N LYS A 56 -23.11 7.48 -13.51
CA LYS A 56 -23.67 8.74 -14.06
C LYS A 56 -22.63 9.55 -14.83
N ASN A 57 -23.06 10.18 -15.92
CA ASN A 57 -22.22 11.13 -16.69
C ASN A 57 -21.71 12.27 -15.80
N GLY A 58 -20.51 12.77 -16.09
CA GLY A 58 -19.84 13.80 -15.28
C GLY A 58 -19.24 13.31 -13.95
N THR A 59 -19.54 12.09 -13.51
CA THR A 59 -19.02 11.57 -12.22
C THR A 59 -17.71 10.81 -12.32
N GLY A 60 -17.15 10.67 -13.52
CA GLY A 60 -16.04 9.73 -13.76
C GLY A 60 -16.47 8.26 -13.76
N LEU A 61 -17.78 7.97 -13.70
CA LEU A 61 -18.37 6.62 -13.81
C LEU A 61 -19.31 6.50 -15.02
N GLY A 62 -19.49 7.57 -15.79
CA GLY A 62 -20.33 7.56 -17.00
C GLY A 62 -19.84 6.52 -18.01
N GLY A 63 -20.77 5.79 -18.60
CA GLY A 63 -20.49 4.77 -19.61
C GLY A 63 -20.02 3.41 -19.07
N TYR A 64 -19.66 3.30 -17.79
CA TYR A 64 -19.25 2.04 -17.16
C TYR A 64 -20.41 1.10 -16.79
N GLY A 65 -21.66 1.52 -16.99
CA GLY A 65 -22.84 0.73 -16.62
C GLY A 65 -23.05 0.67 -15.10
N ASN A 66 -23.54 -0.45 -14.58
CA ASN A 66 -23.63 -0.67 -13.15
C ASN A 66 -22.22 -0.90 -12.59
N VAL A 67 -21.91 -0.18 -11.53
CA VAL A 67 -20.59 -0.20 -10.91
C VAL A 67 -20.67 -0.38 -9.40
N VAL A 68 -19.61 -0.91 -8.83
CA VAL A 68 -19.27 -0.79 -7.41
C VAL A 68 -17.92 -0.11 -7.33
N LEU A 69 -17.82 0.95 -6.54
CA LEU A 69 -16.57 1.66 -6.28
C LEU A 69 -16.22 1.53 -4.80
N ILE A 70 -15.07 0.92 -4.51
CA ILE A 70 -14.57 0.70 -3.15
C ILE A 70 -13.35 1.59 -2.92
N ARG A 71 -13.35 2.36 -1.83
CA ARG A 71 -12.14 2.98 -1.30
C ARG A 71 -11.40 1.95 -0.45
N ASP A 72 -10.22 1.55 -0.90
CA ASP A 72 -9.35 0.71 -0.08
C ASP A 72 -8.57 1.52 0.97
N ASN A 73 -7.82 0.82 1.82
CA ASN A 73 -7.10 1.45 2.94
C ASN A 73 -5.82 2.16 2.50
N ASN A 74 -5.40 2.01 1.24
CA ASN A 74 -4.35 2.82 0.62
C ASN A 74 -4.91 4.09 -0.02
N ASN A 75 -6.18 4.42 0.25
CA ASN A 75 -6.88 5.57 -0.30
C ASN A 75 -6.96 5.55 -1.84
N ARG A 76 -7.04 4.34 -2.43
CA ARG A 76 -7.25 4.11 -3.85
C ARG A 76 -8.70 3.73 -4.12
N ALA A 77 -9.19 4.14 -5.29
CA ALA A 77 -10.53 3.78 -5.72
C ALA A 77 -10.48 2.53 -6.60
N GLN A 78 -11.18 1.50 -6.16
CA GLN A 78 -11.27 0.18 -6.77
C GLN A 78 -12.60 0.09 -7.51
N LEU A 79 -12.57 0.29 -8.82
CA LEU A 79 -13.76 0.33 -9.67
C LEU A 79 -14.02 -1.05 -10.25
N TYR A 80 -15.21 -1.58 -9.98
CA TYR A 80 -15.76 -2.79 -10.57
C TYR A 80 -16.91 -2.37 -11.49
N ALA A 81 -16.74 -2.52 -12.79
CA ALA A 81 -17.68 -2.00 -13.79
C ALA A 81 -18.30 -3.07 -14.68
N HIS A 82 -19.31 -2.64 -15.45
CA HIS A 82 -20.12 -3.48 -16.34
C HIS A 82 -20.90 -4.57 -15.61
N LEU A 83 -21.20 -4.36 -14.33
CA LEU A 83 -21.92 -5.34 -13.51
C LEU A 83 -23.35 -5.54 -14.04
N ASP A 84 -23.91 -6.71 -13.79
CA ASP A 84 -25.34 -6.96 -14.01
C ASP A 84 -26.12 -6.21 -12.92
N SER A 85 -25.70 -6.44 -11.67
CA SER A 85 -26.24 -5.81 -10.47
C SER A 85 -25.18 -5.71 -9.39
N ALA A 86 -25.35 -4.75 -8.47
CA ALA A 86 -24.55 -4.64 -7.25
C ALA A 86 -25.22 -5.42 -6.12
N ALA A 87 -24.43 -6.12 -5.31
CA ALA A 87 -24.87 -6.86 -4.12
C ALA A 87 -24.60 -6.10 -2.80
N VAL A 88 -24.10 -4.85 -2.90
CA VAL A 88 -23.74 -3.99 -1.78
C VAL A 88 -24.21 -2.56 -2.05
N THR A 89 -24.32 -1.77 -0.98
CA THR A 89 -24.75 -0.37 -1.02
C THR A 89 -23.65 0.58 -0.53
N LYS A 90 -23.75 1.86 -0.90
CA LYS A 90 -22.84 2.92 -0.43
C LYS A 90 -22.79 2.95 1.10
N GLY A 91 -21.58 3.08 1.65
CA GLY A 91 -21.30 3.09 3.09
C GLY A 91 -20.92 1.72 3.66
N ARG A 92 -21.22 0.62 2.96
CA ARG A 92 -20.87 -0.73 3.44
C ARG A 92 -19.36 -0.92 3.49
N VAL A 93 -18.85 -1.41 4.63
CA VAL A 93 -17.49 -1.97 4.73
C VAL A 93 -17.51 -3.39 4.17
N VAL A 94 -16.57 -3.70 3.27
CA VAL A 94 -16.45 -5.02 2.64
C VAL A 94 -15.08 -5.61 2.93
N LYS A 95 -15.06 -6.93 3.15
CA LYS A 95 -13.82 -7.72 3.23
C LYS A 95 -13.40 -8.18 1.82
N LYS A 96 -12.10 -8.42 1.63
CA LYS A 96 -11.61 -9.15 0.44
C LYS A 96 -12.33 -10.51 0.36
N GLY A 97 -12.73 -10.90 -0.84
CA GLY A 97 -13.50 -12.13 -1.06
C GLY A 97 -15.00 -12.01 -0.78
N GLN A 98 -15.49 -10.88 -0.25
CA GLN A 98 -16.92 -10.66 -0.07
C GLN A 98 -17.60 -10.42 -1.43
N ASN A 99 -18.78 -11.02 -1.64
CA ASN A 99 -19.57 -10.76 -2.84
C ASN A 99 -20.03 -9.30 -2.86
N ILE A 100 -19.79 -8.62 -3.98
CA ILE A 100 -20.13 -7.21 -4.19
C ILE A 100 -21.05 -6.99 -5.39
N GLY A 101 -21.30 -8.00 -6.20
CA GLY A 101 -22.18 -7.88 -7.36
C GLY A 101 -22.04 -9.06 -8.30
N TYR A 102 -22.59 -8.93 -9.49
CA TYR A 102 -22.64 -10.02 -10.46
C TYR A 102 -22.11 -9.55 -11.81
N GLN A 103 -21.37 -10.42 -12.51
CA GLN A 103 -20.80 -10.06 -13.80
C GLN A 103 -21.91 -9.75 -14.82
N GLY A 104 -21.81 -8.61 -15.50
CA GLY A 104 -22.82 -8.19 -16.46
C GLY A 104 -22.25 -7.79 -17.80
N ARG A 105 -23.05 -6.99 -18.50
CA ARG A 105 -22.77 -6.39 -19.80
C ARG A 105 -23.34 -4.97 -19.90
N THR A 106 -23.49 -4.29 -18.76
CA THR A 106 -24.11 -2.96 -18.72
C THR A 106 -23.11 -1.88 -19.13
N GLY A 107 -23.62 -0.78 -19.69
CA GLY A 107 -22.78 0.31 -20.22
C GLY A 107 -22.24 0.02 -21.62
N PHE A 108 -21.14 0.67 -22.00
CA PHE A 108 -20.56 0.56 -23.34
C PHE A 108 -19.58 -0.60 -23.45
N VAL A 109 -20.11 -1.81 -23.66
CA VAL A 109 -19.31 -3.03 -23.81
C VAL A 109 -19.84 -3.94 -24.91
N THR A 110 -18.95 -4.75 -25.49
CA THR A 110 -19.29 -5.71 -26.57
C THR A 110 -19.67 -7.10 -26.06
N GLY A 111 -19.36 -7.43 -24.80
CA GLY A 111 -19.63 -8.74 -24.23
C GLY A 111 -19.57 -8.74 -22.71
N SER A 112 -20.06 -9.81 -22.08
CA SER A 112 -20.09 -9.88 -20.62
C SER A 112 -18.69 -10.08 -20.05
N HIS A 113 -18.24 -9.12 -19.24
CA HIS A 113 -16.98 -9.15 -18.51
C HIS A 113 -17.04 -8.17 -17.33
N LEU A 114 -16.10 -8.29 -16.42
CA LEU A 114 -15.78 -7.30 -15.40
C LEU A 114 -14.66 -6.40 -15.93
N HIS A 115 -14.88 -5.09 -15.97
CA HIS A 115 -13.79 -4.13 -16.09
C HIS A 115 -13.36 -3.69 -14.69
N TYR A 116 -12.09 -3.94 -14.35
CA TYR A 116 -11.53 -3.62 -13.04
C TYR A 116 -10.41 -2.57 -13.14
N GLU A 117 -10.63 -1.42 -12.52
CA GLU A 117 -9.71 -0.28 -12.54
C GLU A 117 -9.29 0.11 -11.12
N ILE A 118 -8.02 0.51 -10.96
CA ILE A 118 -7.50 1.05 -9.70
C ILE A 118 -7.01 2.48 -9.91
N ARG A 119 -7.70 3.44 -9.30
CA ARG A 119 -7.33 4.87 -9.34
C ARG A 119 -6.36 5.20 -8.23
N LYS A 120 -5.33 6.01 -8.52
CA LYS A 120 -4.23 6.36 -7.60
C LYS A 120 -4.70 7.07 -6.34
N LYS A 121 -5.77 7.85 -6.43
CA LYS A 121 -6.32 8.62 -5.32
C LYS A 121 -7.83 8.60 -5.41
N VAL A 122 -8.48 8.28 -4.30
CA VAL A 122 -9.92 8.41 -4.16
C VAL A 122 -10.34 9.86 -3.91
N GLU A 123 -11.46 10.25 -4.51
CA GLU A 123 -12.23 11.45 -4.14
C GLU A 123 -13.61 10.94 -3.73
N ILE A 124 -14.11 11.35 -2.56
CA ILE A 124 -15.41 10.88 -2.05
C ILE A 124 -16.61 11.53 -2.75
N THR A 125 -16.33 12.56 -3.56
CA THR A 125 -17.25 13.21 -4.47
C THR A 125 -16.83 12.93 -5.91
N PRO A 126 -17.73 13.07 -6.89
CA PRO A 126 -17.37 13.21 -8.30
C PRO A 126 -16.15 14.13 -8.49
N PRO A 127 -15.17 13.76 -9.34
CA PRO A 127 -15.21 12.67 -10.31
C PRO A 127 -14.68 11.30 -9.78
N TYR A 128 -14.71 11.07 -8.46
CA TYR A 128 -14.27 9.83 -7.83
C TYR A 128 -12.83 9.42 -8.21
N GLY A 129 -11.92 10.40 -8.31
CA GLY A 129 -10.52 10.15 -8.67
C GLY A 129 -10.27 9.90 -10.15
N TYR A 130 -11.29 9.99 -11.02
CA TYR A 130 -11.10 9.95 -12.47
C TYR A 130 -10.37 11.19 -12.96
N ARG A 131 -9.50 11.02 -13.97
CA ARG A 131 -8.85 12.10 -14.72
C ARG A 131 -8.82 11.74 -16.20
N SER A 132 -8.81 12.76 -17.06
CA SER A 132 -8.72 12.59 -18.53
C SER A 132 -7.46 11.82 -18.94
N ASN A 133 -6.33 12.06 -18.28
CA ASN A 133 -5.13 11.26 -18.44
C ASN A 133 -5.20 10.00 -17.56
N LYS A 134 -5.67 8.90 -18.18
CA LYS A 134 -5.80 7.59 -17.53
C LYS A 134 -4.46 7.06 -17.02
N GLN A 135 -3.40 7.08 -17.85
CA GLN A 135 -2.08 6.55 -17.50
C GLN A 135 -1.50 7.17 -16.22
N THR A 136 -1.66 8.48 -16.03
CA THR A 136 -1.12 9.15 -14.83
C THR A 136 -2.03 9.03 -13.62
N SER A 137 -3.31 8.64 -13.79
CA SER A 137 -4.30 8.55 -12.71
C SER A 137 -4.65 7.13 -12.26
N THR A 138 -4.28 6.10 -13.02
CA THR A 138 -4.52 4.69 -12.67
C THR A 138 -3.23 3.93 -12.34
N VAL A 139 -3.38 2.77 -11.71
CA VAL A 139 -2.28 1.80 -11.51
C VAL A 139 -2.64 0.47 -12.13
N ASN A 140 -1.61 -0.28 -12.53
CA ASN A 140 -1.77 -1.63 -13.02
C ASN A 140 -2.42 -2.52 -11.93
N PRO A 141 -3.64 -3.05 -12.16
CA PRO A 141 -4.35 -3.82 -11.15
C PRO A 141 -3.62 -5.11 -10.72
N ILE A 142 -2.96 -5.79 -11.66
CA ILE A 142 -2.17 -7.01 -11.42
C ILE A 142 -0.96 -6.67 -10.54
N ALA A 143 -0.20 -5.61 -10.88
CA ALA A 143 0.94 -5.22 -10.05
C ALA A 143 0.50 -4.83 -8.62
N TYR A 144 -0.62 -4.11 -8.52
CA TYR A 144 -1.14 -3.65 -7.24
C TYR A 144 -1.70 -4.80 -6.39
N LEU A 145 -2.45 -5.74 -6.96
CA LEU A 145 -3.01 -6.86 -6.18
C LEU A 145 -1.94 -7.83 -5.70
N ASN A 146 -0.85 -8.03 -6.45
CA ASN A 146 0.32 -8.78 -5.99
C ASN A 146 0.95 -8.12 -4.78
N GLN A 147 1.10 -6.79 -4.80
CA GLN A 147 1.55 -6.02 -3.64
C GLN A 147 0.53 -6.09 -2.49
N PHE A 148 -0.77 -6.02 -2.81
CA PHE A 148 -1.85 -6.06 -1.83
C PHE A 148 -1.89 -7.40 -1.08
N LYS A 149 -1.67 -8.53 -1.77
CA LYS A 149 -1.53 -9.87 -1.20
C LYS A 149 -0.38 -9.96 -0.19
N ASN A 150 0.72 -9.28 -0.47
CA ASN A 150 1.88 -9.22 0.43
C ASN A 150 1.71 -8.21 1.59
N SER A 151 0.60 -7.45 1.59
CA SER A 151 0.26 -6.42 2.57
C SER A 151 -0.97 -6.75 3.41
N GLU A 152 -1.39 -8.03 3.41
CA GLU A 152 -2.51 -8.48 4.22
C GLU A 152 -2.23 -8.08 5.67
N TYR A 153 -3.26 -7.52 6.32
CA TYR A 153 -3.18 -6.92 7.65
C TYR A 153 -2.43 -7.85 8.58
N LEU A 154 -1.22 -7.48 9.00
CA LEU A 154 -0.50 -8.25 10.00
C LEU A 154 -0.95 -7.81 11.39
N LYS A 155 -1.37 -8.74 12.21
CA LYS A 155 -1.84 -8.53 13.57
C LYS A 155 -1.42 -9.70 14.47
N ASP A 156 -1.73 -9.56 15.75
CA ASP A 156 -1.51 -10.61 16.74
C ASP A 156 -2.09 -11.96 16.26
N GLY A 157 -1.26 -13.00 16.36
CA GLY A 157 -1.53 -14.36 15.91
C GLY A 157 -1.07 -14.70 14.49
N ASP A 158 -0.73 -13.72 13.65
CA ASP A 158 -0.25 -14.00 12.30
C ASP A 158 1.18 -14.56 12.31
N GLN A 159 1.52 -15.39 11.32
CA GLN A 159 2.84 -16.04 11.23
C GLN A 159 3.35 -16.12 9.78
N GLY A 160 4.66 -16.27 9.61
CA GLY A 160 5.33 -16.57 8.35
C GLY A 160 6.20 -15.44 7.78
N ASN A 161 6.54 -15.57 6.50
CA ASN A 161 7.53 -14.70 5.84
C ASN A 161 7.12 -13.22 5.82
N ALA A 162 5.82 -12.91 5.78
CA ALA A 162 5.33 -11.54 5.83
C ALA A 162 5.61 -10.89 7.20
N VAL A 163 5.36 -11.63 8.29
CA VAL A 163 5.70 -11.20 9.66
C VAL A 163 7.21 -11.06 9.82
N LYS A 164 7.99 -12.01 9.31
CA LYS A 164 9.46 -11.93 9.35
C LYS A 164 9.98 -10.69 8.63
N LYS A 165 9.41 -10.36 7.46
CA LYS A 165 9.72 -9.13 6.71
C LYS A 165 9.36 -7.87 7.52
N LEU A 166 8.17 -7.83 8.13
CA LEU A 166 7.75 -6.74 9.01
C LEU A 166 8.74 -6.55 10.17
N GLN A 167 9.06 -7.62 10.89
CA GLN A 167 10.01 -7.60 12.01
C GLN A 167 11.38 -7.08 11.55
N SER A 168 11.84 -7.51 10.38
CA SER A 168 13.07 -7.02 9.75
C SER A 168 13.04 -5.50 9.50
N GLN A 169 11.92 -4.98 8.96
CA GLN A 169 11.74 -3.55 8.74
C GLN A 169 11.72 -2.77 10.06
N LEU A 170 11.02 -3.27 11.09
CA LEU A 170 10.97 -2.66 12.42
C LEU A 170 12.36 -2.56 13.05
N VAL A 171 13.12 -3.66 13.07
CA VAL A 171 14.50 -3.70 13.58
C VAL A 171 15.42 -2.77 12.80
N LYS A 172 15.30 -2.77 11.46
CA LYS A 172 16.04 -1.84 10.61
C LYS A 172 15.77 -0.38 10.96
N LEU A 173 14.52 -0.03 11.28
CA LEU A 173 14.10 1.32 11.67
C LEU A 173 14.37 1.67 13.15
N GLY A 174 15.00 0.76 13.90
CA GLY A 174 15.39 0.97 15.29
C GLY A 174 14.30 0.65 16.32
N PHE A 175 13.26 -0.09 15.94
CA PHE A 175 12.28 -0.63 16.88
C PHE A 175 12.76 -1.98 17.40
N ARG A 176 12.71 -2.15 18.71
CA ARG A 176 13.31 -3.29 19.41
C ARG A 176 12.40 -4.51 19.36
N LEU A 177 13.00 -5.67 19.09
CA LEU A 177 12.42 -7.01 19.18
C LEU A 177 13.46 -7.88 19.88
N ASP A 178 13.66 -7.64 21.17
CA ASP A 178 14.80 -8.17 21.93
C ASP A 178 14.60 -9.64 22.35
N ARG A 179 13.34 -10.08 22.54
CA ARG A 179 13.04 -11.41 23.08
C ARG A 179 12.99 -12.48 21.99
N PHE A 180 12.26 -12.23 20.90
CA PHE A 180 12.04 -13.22 19.84
C PHE A 180 12.60 -12.79 18.49
N GLY A 181 12.98 -11.53 18.33
CA GLY A 181 13.65 -11.04 17.12
C GLY A 181 12.76 -11.14 15.88
N GLN A 182 13.27 -11.82 14.84
CA GLN A 182 12.64 -11.98 13.53
C GLN A 182 12.22 -13.44 13.30
N ASP A 183 11.50 -14.01 14.25
CA ASP A 183 11.02 -15.40 14.24
C ASP A 183 9.89 -15.65 13.24
N GLY A 184 9.28 -14.59 12.71
CA GLY A 184 8.12 -14.68 11.84
C GLY A 184 6.81 -14.92 12.58
N ILE A 185 6.74 -14.65 13.88
CA ILE A 185 5.52 -14.80 14.70
C ILE A 185 5.07 -13.43 15.23
N PHE A 186 3.84 -13.06 14.92
CA PHE A 186 3.27 -11.78 15.32
C PHE A 186 2.61 -11.94 16.68
N GLU A 187 3.40 -11.75 17.73
CA GLU A 187 2.90 -11.72 19.11
C GLU A 187 3.01 -10.32 19.73
N LYS A 188 2.79 -10.22 21.05
CA LYS A 188 2.86 -9.00 21.86
C LYS A 188 4.12 -8.17 21.64
N GLU A 189 5.28 -8.79 21.43
CA GLU A 189 6.51 -8.04 21.16
C GLU A 189 6.46 -7.34 19.80
N THR A 190 6.07 -8.06 18.75
CA THR A 190 5.86 -7.51 17.40
C THR A 190 4.78 -6.43 17.42
N GLU A 191 3.65 -6.67 18.10
CA GLU A 191 2.57 -5.72 18.27
C GLU A 191 3.04 -4.43 18.95
N LYS A 192 3.84 -4.54 20.02
CA LYS A 192 4.40 -3.39 20.75
C LYS A 192 5.33 -2.57 19.85
N ALA A 193 6.17 -3.23 19.05
CA ALA A 193 7.04 -2.55 18.09
C ALA A 193 6.22 -1.85 16.98
N VAL A 194 5.15 -2.47 16.50
CA VAL A 194 4.21 -1.86 15.54
C VAL A 194 3.54 -0.62 16.16
N LYS A 195 3.01 -0.70 17.38
CA LYS A 195 2.43 0.46 18.09
C LYS A 195 3.43 1.59 18.25
N ALA A 196 4.66 1.28 18.67
CA ALA A 196 5.73 2.27 18.80
C ALA A 196 6.05 2.95 17.45
N PHE A 197 6.09 2.17 16.37
CA PHE A 197 6.25 2.71 15.02
C PHE A 197 5.09 3.62 14.63
N GLN A 198 3.85 3.19 14.84
CA GLN A 198 2.65 3.96 14.55
C GLN A 198 2.63 5.32 15.28
N VAL A 199 2.94 5.32 16.58
CA VAL A 199 3.12 6.55 17.36
C VAL A 199 4.19 7.46 16.73
N SER A 200 5.34 6.89 16.34
CA SER A 200 6.43 7.67 15.74
C SER A 200 6.05 8.36 14.43
N GLN A 201 5.12 7.76 13.68
CA GLN A 201 4.65 8.23 12.37
C GLN A 201 3.37 9.09 12.46
N ASN A 202 2.91 9.40 13.68
CA ASN A 202 1.66 10.13 13.94
C ASN A 202 0.46 9.49 13.24
N ILE A 203 0.33 8.16 13.34
CA ILE A 203 -0.83 7.38 12.88
C ILE A 203 -1.43 6.61 14.06
N LYS A 204 -2.66 6.12 13.88
CA LYS A 204 -3.36 5.35 14.92
C LYS A 204 -2.50 4.16 15.40
N ALA A 205 -2.24 4.10 16.70
CA ALA A 205 -1.40 3.08 17.34
C ALA A 205 -2.22 1.85 17.79
N ASP A 206 -2.84 1.16 16.84
CA ASP A 206 -3.71 0.00 17.09
C ASP A 206 -2.98 -1.35 17.06
N GLY A 207 -1.66 -1.37 16.85
CA GLY A 207 -0.86 -2.60 16.80
C GLY A 207 -1.08 -3.43 15.55
N THR A 208 -1.92 -2.97 14.63
CA THR A 208 -2.21 -3.66 13.38
C THR A 208 -1.45 -3.02 12.24
N VAL A 209 -0.79 -3.86 11.43
CA VAL A 209 -0.11 -3.42 10.21
C VAL A 209 -1.12 -3.28 9.09
N SER A 210 -1.90 -2.20 9.18
CA SER A 210 -2.77 -1.75 8.10
C SER A 210 -1.95 -1.28 6.88
N PRO A 211 -2.58 -1.11 5.71
CA PRO A 211 -1.88 -0.58 4.55
C PRO A 211 -1.25 0.83 4.77
N VAL A 212 -1.84 1.66 5.63
CA VAL A 212 -1.22 2.93 6.07
C VAL A 212 0.07 2.66 6.84
N THR A 213 0.05 1.71 7.78
CA THR A 213 1.24 1.29 8.55
C THR A 213 2.32 0.72 7.61
N SER A 214 1.96 -0.21 6.72
CA SER A 214 2.87 -0.80 5.72
C SER A 214 3.51 0.24 4.82
N SER A 215 2.72 1.17 4.26
CA SER A 215 3.24 2.22 3.38
C SER A 215 4.26 3.11 4.08
N LYS A 216 4.02 3.44 5.36
CA LYS A 216 4.98 4.19 6.18
C LYS A 216 6.24 3.38 6.48
N LEU A 217 6.11 2.09 6.82
CA LEU A 217 7.24 1.18 7.05
C LEU A 217 8.13 1.07 5.80
N GLU A 218 7.51 0.87 4.64
CA GLU A 218 8.19 0.78 3.35
C GLU A 218 8.90 2.09 3.03
N LYS A 219 8.20 3.23 3.10
CA LYS A 219 8.80 4.55 2.84
C LYS A 219 10.01 4.82 3.75
N ALA A 220 9.90 4.53 5.04
CA ALA A 220 11.00 4.70 5.98
C ALA A 220 12.16 3.72 5.69
N SER A 221 11.85 2.46 5.37
CA SER A 221 12.85 1.45 5.02
C SER A 221 13.60 1.79 3.74
N THR A 222 12.91 2.31 2.72
CA THR A 222 13.49 2.80 1.47
C THR A 222 14.35 4.04 1.69
N LEU A 223 13.93 4.95 2.58
CA LEU A 223 14.74 6.10 2.96
C LEU A 223 16.11 5.67 3.52
N VAL A 224 16.13 4.71 4.44
CA VAL A 224 17.37 4.14 4.98
C VAL A 224 18.19 3.45 3.89
N ALA A 225 17.56 2.60 3.06
CA ALA A 225 18.27 1.86 2.02
C ALA A 225 18.97 2.77 0.99
N ASN A 226 18.38 3.92 0.70
CA ASN A 226 18.85 4.84 -0.35
C ASN A 226 19.64 6.03 0.20
N TYR A 227 19.82 6.17 1.52
CA TYR A 227 20.55 7.29 2.09
C TYR A 227 22.06 7.18 1.80
N ARG A 228 22.65 8.24 1.26
CA ARG A 228 24.10 8.31 0.91
C ARG A 228 24.80 9.55 1.49
N GLY A 229 24.08 10.40 2.23
CA GLY A 229 24.62 11.63 2.78
C GLY A 229 25.41 11.43 4.08
N LEU A 230 26.03 12.51 4.56
CA LEU A 230 26.61 12.59 5.90
C LEU A 230 25.57 13.17 6.86
N ILE A 231 25.26 12.46 7.95
CA ILE A 231 24.43 13.00 9.04
C ILE A 231 25.33 13.50 10.16
N LYS A 232 25.16 14.77 10.52
CA LYS A 232 25.95 15.47 11.54
C LYS A 232 25.11 16.53 12.25
N ARG A 233 25.71 17.28 13.16
CA ARG A 233 25.04 18.38 13.86
C ARG A 233 24.35 19.32 12.86
N GLY A 234 23.08 19.63 13.13
CA GLY A 234 22.21 20.43 12.27
C GLY A 234 21.33 19.64 11.30
N SER A 235 21.62 18.36 11.04
CA SER A 235 20.72 17.47 10.29
C SER A 235 19.38 17.31 11.00
N LYS A 236 18.29 17.16 10.24
CA LYS A 236 16.92 17.00 10.77
C LYS A 236 16.11 15.97 9.98
N GLY A 237 14.99 15.54 10.55
CA GLY A 237 13.97 14.73 9.87
C GLY A 237 13.98 13.25 10.25
N GLU A 238 13.26 12.43 9.48
CA GLU A 238 13.02 11.03 9.84
C GLU A 238 14.31 10.22 9.95
N ILE A 239 15.30 10.50 9.10
CA ILE A 239 16.58 9.78 9.15
C ILE A 239 17.31 10.00 10.48
N VAL A 240 17.22 11.21 11.03
CA VAL A 240 17.77 11.54 12.36
C VAL A 240 16.99 10.81 13.44
N ARG A 241 15.66 10.73 13.34
CA ARG A 241 14.83 9.98 14.31
C ARG A 241 15.21 8.50 14.35
N ILE A 242 15.47 7.90 13.18
CA ILE A 242 15.91 6.50 13.08
C ILE A 242 17.29 6.32 13.73
N ILE A 243 18.25 7.21 13.45
CA ILE A 243 19.57 7.18 14.09
C ILE A 243 19.44 7.32 15.61
N GLN A 244 18.64 8.28 16.08
CA GLN A 244 18.42 8.51 17.51
C GLN A 244 17.88 7.27 18.23
N ARG A 245 16.96 6.52 17.60
CA ARG A 245 16.49 5.23 18.11
C ARG A 245 17.63 4.20 18.21
N LYS A 246 18.45 4.07 17.17
CA LYS A 246 19.57 3.11 17.11
C LYS A 246 20.68 3.41 18.11
N VAL A 247 21.03 4.68 18.31
CA VAL A 247 22.09 5.08 19.24
C VAL A 247 21.61 5.28 20.68
N GLY A 248 20.29 5.18 20.93
CA GLY A 248 19.72 5.23 22.28
C GLY A 248 19.68 6.63 22.88
N THR A 249 19.17 7.62 22.15
CA THR A 249 18.99 8.99 22.64
C THR A 249 17.57 9.50 22.42
N LYS A 250 17.26 10.70 22.93
CA LYS A 250 15.94 11.33 22.76
C LYS A 250 15.62 11.45 21.26
N VAL A 251 14.45 10.98 20.87
CA VAL A 251 13.99 10.96 19.46
C VAL A 251 13.18 12.21 19.14
N ASP A 252 13.86 13.32 18.88
CA ASP A 252 13.25 14.60 18.49
C ASP A 252 13.42 14.95 17.00
N GLY A 253 14.20 14.15 16.26
CA GLY A 253 14.49 14.37 14.85
C GLY A 253 15.43 15.53 14.58
N ILE A 254 16.14 16.03 15.59
CA ILE A 254 17.14 17.09 15.47
C ILE A 254 18.49 16.54 15.90
N PHE A 255 19.47 16.58 15.01
CA PHE A 255 20.82 16.15 15.32
C PHE A 255 21.53 17.28 16.07
N GLY A 256 21.27 17.37 17.36
CA GLY A 256 21.91 18.31 18.29
C GLY A 256 23.08 17.69 19.08
N PRO A 257 23.63 18.41 20.07
CA PRO A 257 24.74 17.94 20.90
C PRO A 257 24.48 16.58 21.58
N LYS A 258 23.26 16.34 22.05
CA LYS A 258 22.87 15.06 22.66
C LYS A 258 22.92 13.89 21.68
N THR A 259 22.56 14.12 20.41
CA THR A 259 22.61 13.08 19.37
C THR A 259 24.04 12.82 18.95
N GLU A 260 24.84 13.88 18.77
CA GLU A 260 26.27 13.76 18.47
C GLU A 260 27.01 12.98 19.55
N ASN A 261 26.79 13.30 20.83
CA ASN A 261 27.40 12.55 21.93
C ASN A 261 26.97 11.09 21.91
N ALA A 262 25.69 10.78 21.67
CA ALA A 262 25.23 9.40 21.56
C ALA A 262 25.88 8.65 20.38
N VAL A 263 26.09 9.33 19.24
CA VAL A 263 26.84 8.77 18.11
C VAL A 263 28.31 8.52 18.48
N LYS A 264 28.97 9.44 19.19
CA LYS A 264 30.35 9.22 19.68
C LYS A 264 30.46 7.99 20.59
N HIS A 265 29.54 7.85 21.55
CA HIS A 265 29.50 6.66 22.43
C HIS A 265 29.22 5.37 21.63
N TYR A 266 28.35 5.44 20.63
CA TYR A 266 28.10 4.31 19.73
C TYR A 266 29.37 3.94 18.93
N GLN A 267 30.02 4.92 18.31
CA GLN A 267 31.26 4.72 17.56
C GLN A 267 32.35 4.10 18.43
N GLN A 268 32.54 4.60 19.66
CA GLN A 268 33.51 4.08 20.60
C GLN A 268 33.23 2.60 20.95
N ARG A 269 31.98 2.25 21.26
CA ARG A 269 31.60 0.85 21.58
C ARG A 269 31.74 -0.11 20.40
N HIS A 270 31.74 0.39 19.18
CA HIS A 270 31.86 -0.40 17.96
C HIS A 270 33.22 -0.25 17.25
N ASN A 271 34.24 0.27 17.94
CA ASN A 271 35.61 0.45 17.42
C ASN A 271 35.66 1.23 16.09
N LEU A 272 34.81 2.25 15.96
CA LEU A 272 34.79 3.17 14.82
C LEU A 272 35.53 4.47 15.16
N LYS A 273 35.86 5.27 14.14
CA LYS A 273 36.36 6.64 14.33
C LYS A 273 35.34 7.46 15.13
N VAL A 274 35.75 8.01 16.27
CA VAL A 274 34.88 8.77 17.19
C VAL A 274 34.84 10.24 16.77
N ASP A 275 34.10 10.56 15.72
CA ASP A 275 33.94 11.92 15.21
C ASP A 275 32.52 12.50 15.41
N GLY A 276 31.58 11.70 15.91
CA GLY A 276 30.18 12.11 16.12
C GLY A 276 29.40 12.29 14.82
N ILE A 277 29.96 11.86 13.69
CA ILE A 277 29.35 11.94 12.36
C ILE A 277 28.91 10.53 11.93
N VAL A 278 27.67 10.42 11.46
CA VAL A 278 27.22 9.19 10.81
C VAL A 278 27.64 9.24 9.34
N GLY A 279 28.90 8.86 9.09
CA GLY A 279 29.45 8.61 7.76
C GLY A 279 29.27 7.16 7.31
N PRO A 280 29.81 6.76 6.14
CA PRO A 280 29.57 5.43 5.55
C PRO A 280 29.86 4.24 6.48
N LYS A 281 30.97 4.29 7.24
CA LYS A 281 31.33 3.21 8.19
C LYS A 281 30.35 3.14 9.38
N THR A 282 30.02 4.29 9.98
CA THR A 282 29.00 4.36 11.05
C THR A 282 27.63 3.92 10.54
N TRP A 283 27.29 4.30 9.31
CA TRP A 283 26.04 3.93 8.66
C TRP A 283 25.91 2.42 8.47
N GLN A 284 26.93 1.78 7.91
CA GLN A 284 27.00 0.33 7.71
C GLN A 284 26.90 -0.44 9.03
N GLN A 285 27.39 0.12 10.14
CA GLN A 285 27.27 -0.51 11.44
C GLN A 285 25.85 -0.39 12.04
N LEU A 286 25.10 0.67 11.68
CA LEU A 286 23.74 0.90 12.17
C LEU A 286 22.66 0.10 11.42
N PHE A 287 22.88 -0.23 10.15
CA PHE A 287 21.88 -0.77 9.20
C PHE A 287 22.42 -1.88 8.31
#